data_AF-A0AAW0DN81-F1
#
_entry.id   AF-A0AAW0DN81-F1
#
_cell.length_a   1.000
_cell.length_b   1.000
_cell.length_c   1.000
_cell.angle_alpha   90.00
_cell.angle_beta   90.00
_cell.angle_gamma   90.00
#
_symmetry.space_group_name_H-M   'P 1'
#
loop_
_entity.id
_entity.type
_entity.pdbx_description
1 polymer ?
#
loop_
_entity_poly.entity_id
_entity_poly.type
_entity_poly.pdbx_seq_one_letter_code
_entity_poly.pdbx_strand_id
1 'polypeptide(L)'
;MPPPWAILSTDIAHYTRVPVEMNYPVVITIAGRICGSLCQHEAVYDPTRAVTVKECTIYTLTGTRSTTIELQQCANCPSRRHCYIGPDTRDLGLFNFNNSVLFTHELLDEYTSRYTSSVTPFSAFIQAMGRVYECRGNRFVKEDLFRSVWFAYASVQDLRGDMFCNRCGSAPENVIWDGMTLSFSKKHLNNSMKPPTVETEDSTIRLRKYRKEIAWMPMKSKELASFRRRMLAWLRKGKKAQARQDEDESEEEHPIGPTGNYYGELLAIAATFTKVAPSLGTMFLRVFGTELSTTGTVDKSLRKWYSMFFEQLVAEEPAVQMVNEAALDSLYAFIQDPSRRTASALMDIPALMRIVEKELRSGERFPSDLLDVCQWMHSRLNVVLSELKSGDLPMLPLLQRHQRDVDEWKMAPAMACNRYGPGLHIRHSKETVHQTRETSVAINVPNIIQRMGSGG
;
A
#
# COMPACT_ATOMS: atom_id res chain seq x y z
N MET A 1 -20.51 -11.24 -13.70
CA MET A 1 -19.86 -11.73 -14.94
C MET A 1 -18.63 -10.89 -15.23
N PRO A 2 -17.53 -11.49 -15.72
CA PRO A 2 -16.35 -10.75 -16.16
C PRO A 2 -16.67 -9.78 -17.33
N PRO A 3 -15.90 -8.67 -17.52
CA PRO A 3 -16.00 -7.76 -18.67
C PRO A 3 -16.02 -8.51 -20.01
N PRO A 4 -16.65 -8.01 -21.10
CA PRO A 4 -16.78 -8.75 -22.35
C PRO A 4 -15.45 -9.24 -22.93
N TRP A 5 -14.40 -8.40 -22.84
CA TRP A 5 -13.05 -8.72 -23.27
C TRP A 5 -12.34 -9.77 -22.40
N ALA A 6 -12.87 -10.04 -21.21
CA ALA A 6 -12.37 -11.05 -20.29
C ALA A 6 -13.20 -12.33 -20.32
N ILE A 7 -14.37 -12.40 -20.96
CA ILE A 7 -15.23 -13.61 -20.94
C ILE A 7 -14.58 -14.76 -21.72
N LEU A 8 -14.56 -15.96 -21.13
CA LEU A 8 -14.20 -17.21 -21.83
C LEU A 8 -15.44 -17.86 -22.44
N SER A 9 -15.26 -18.70 -23.46
CA SER A 9 -16.36 -19.45 -24.08
C SER A 9 -17.05 -20.43 -23.12
N THR A 10 -16.37 -20.80 -22.03
CA THR A 10 -16.88 -21.67 -20.96
C THR A 10 -17.59 -20.90 -19.85
N ASP A 11 -17.49 -19.57 -19.82
CA ASP A 11 -18.10 -18.76 -18.76
C ASP A 11 -19.62 -18.75 -18.94
N ILE A 12 -20.35 -19.03 -17.85
CA ILE A 12 -21.81 -19.02 -17.86
C ILE A 12 -22.31 -17.57 -17.80
N ALA A 13 -23.14 -17.18 -18.77
CA ALA A 13 -23.81 -15.89 -18.74
C ALA A 13 -24.91 -15.89 -17.67
N HIS A 14 -24.64 -15.22 -16.54
CA HIS A 14 -25.61 -15.11 -15.43
C HIS A 14 -26.69 -14.04 -15.64
N TYR A 15 -26.44 -13.05 -16.50
CA TYR A 15 -27.38 -11.98 -16.82
C TYR A 15 -27.02 -11.32 -18.16
N THR A 16 -27.99 -10.65 -18.78
CA THR A 16 -27.74 -9.82 -19.97
C THR A 16 -27.12 -8.50 -19.55
N ARG A 17 -25.93 -8.17 -20.07
CA ARG A 17 -25.31 -6.86 -19.83
C ARG A 17 -26.18 -5.79 -20.46
N VAL A 18 -26.49 -4.77 -19.67
CA VAL A 18 -27.21 -3.60 -20.14
C VAL A 18 -26.21 -2.64 -20.78
N PRO A 19 -26.54 -2.00 -21.91
CA PRO A 19 -25.72 -0.93 -22.47
C PRO A 19 -25.45 0.16 -21.43
N VAL A 20 -24.40 0.96 -21.64
CA VAL A 20 -24.13 2.10 -20.78
C VAL A 20 -25.28 3.10 -20.92
N GLU A 21 -26.23 3.04 -20.01
CA GLU A 21 -27.34 3.97 -19.95
C GLU A 21 -26.93 5.23 -19.20
N MET A 22 -27.04 6.36 -19.89
CA MET A 22 -26.87 7.68 -19.27
C MET A 22 -28.11 8.10 -18.48
N ASN A 23 -29.16 7.29 -18.35
CA ASN A 23 -30.42 7.68 -17.70
C ASN A 23 -30.87 6.62 -16.69
N TYR A 24 -30.31 6.67 -15.49
CA TYR A 24 -30.79 5.87 -14.37
C TYR A 24 -32.17 6.38 -13.90
N PRO A 25 -33.03 5.49 -13.37
CA PRO A 25 -34.31 5.91 -12.83
C PRO A 25 -34.13 6.85 -11.63
N VAL A 26 -35.12 7.74 -11.42
CA VAL A 26 -35.15 8.68 -10.29
C VAL A 26 -35.25 7.94 -8.94
N VAL A 27 -35.87 6.76 -8.97
CA VAL A 27 -35.97 5.84 -7.83
C VAL A 27 -35.54 4.45 -8.30
N ILE A 28 -34.51 3.89 -7.69
CA ILE A 28 -34.10 2.50 -7.89
C ILE A 28 -34.99 1.63 -6.99
N THR A 29 -35.95 0.93 -7.59
CA THR A 29 -36.98 0.15 -6.90
C THR A 29 -36.50 -1.25 -6.54
N ILE A 30 -37.04 -1.81 -5.44
CA ILE A 30 -36.80 -3.22 -5.10
C ILE A 30 -37.64 -4.11 -6.01
N ALA A 31 -37.04 -4.61 -7.10
CA ALA A 31 -37.66 -5.53 -8.04
C ALA A 31 -37.05 -6.94 -7.91
N GLY A 32 -37.67 -7.82 -7.12
CA GLY A 32 -37.42 -9.27 -7.21
C GLY A 32 -37.03 -9.99 -5.92
N ARG A 33 -36.91 -11.33 -6.05
CA ARG A 33 -36.71 -12.27 -4.94
C ARG A 33 -35.28 -12.37 -4.43
N ILE A 34 -34.29 -11.90 -5.19
CA ILE A 34 -32.87 -12.00 -4.86
C ILE A 34 -32.38 -10.61 -4.44
N CYS A 35 -32.73 -10.20 -3.22
CA CYS A 35 -32.23 -8.97 -2.64
C CYS A 35 -31.18 -9.33 -1.58
N GLY A 36 -29.96 -8.84 -1.74
CA GLY A 36 -28.91 -9.03 -0.76
C GLY A 36 -29.11 -8.10 0.43
N SER A 37 -28.88 -8.60 1.64
CA SER A 37 -28.72 -7.75 2.82
C SER A 37 -27.28 -7.86 3.31
N LEU A 38 -26.75 -6.78 3.89
CA LEU A 38 -25.45 -6.80 4.57
C LEU A 38 -25.44 -7.68 5.84
N CYS A 39 -26.60 -8.21 6.25
CA CYS A 39 -26.67 -9.09 7.40
C CYS A 39 -26.40 -10.54 6.98
N GLN A 40 -25.81 -11.33 7.87
CA GLN A 40 -25.46 -12.74 7.63
C GLN A 40 -26.70 -13.64 7.43
N HIS A 41 -27.91 -13.09 7.54
CA HIS A 41 -29.14 -13.82 7.31
C HIS A 41 -29.54 -13.70 5.84
N GLU A 42 -30.03 -14.78 5.25
CA GLU A 42 -30.66 -14.80 3.92
C GLU A 42 -32.00 -14.05 3.97
N ALA A 43 -31.95 -12.75 4.24
CA ALA A 43 -33.12 -11.90 4.34
C ALA A 43 -33.68 -11.67 2.94
N VAL A 44 -34.92 -12.08 2.74
CA VAL A 44 -35.66 -11.93 1.48
C VAL A 44 -36.59 -10.73 1.60
N TYR A 45 -36.73 -9.98 0.51
CA TYR A 45 -37.70 -8.91 0.39
C TYR A 45 -39.13 -9.43 0.61
N ASP A 46 -39.89 -8.75 1.46
CA ASP A 46 -41.28 -9.04 1.79
C ASP A 46 -42.18 -7.91 1.27
N PRO A 47 -42.97 -8.12 0.19
CA PRO A 47 -43.77 -7.06 -0.41
C PRO A 47 -44.87 -6.50 0.50
N THR A 48 -45.17 -7.18 1.61
CA THR A 48 -46.19 -6.74 2.57
C THR A 48 -45.66 -5.72 3.58
N ARG A 49 -44.34 -5.55 3.69
CA ARG A 49 -43.69 -4.66 4.65
C ARG A 49 -43.36 -3.31 4.03
N ALA A 50 -43.39 -2.29 4.87
CA ALA A 50 -43.05 -0.93 4.48
C ALA A 50 -41.65 -0.83 3.88
N VAL A 51 -41.57 -0.09 2.78
CA VAL A 51 -40.33 0.29 2.10
C VAL A 51 -40.01 1.74 2.47
N THR A 52 -38.73 2.02 2.65
CA THR A 52 -38.20 3.36 2.92
C THR A 52 -37.35 3.80 1.75
N VAL A 53 -37.47 5.06 1.35
CA VAL A 53 -36.66 5.63 0.26
C VAL A 53 -35.49 6.40 0.88
N LYS A 54 -34.27 6.18 0.39
CA LYS A 54 -33.07 6.91 0.82
C LYS A 54 -32.30 7.47 -0.37
N GLU A 55 -31.59 8.56 -0.15
CA GLU A 55 -30.64 9.07 -1.14
C GLU A 55 -29.44 8.12 -1.28
N CYS A 56 -28.95 8.02 -2.51
CA CYS A 56 -27.71 7.31 -2.83
C CYS A 56 -26.96 8.01 -3.97
N THR A 57 -25.67 7.70 -4.07
CA THR A 57 -24.77 8.27 -5.08
C THR A 57 -24.28 7.18 -6.02
N ILE A 58 -24.47 7.39 -7.32
CA ILE A 58 -23.93 6.55 -8.39
C ILE A 58 -22.64 7.16 -8.90
N TYR A 59 -21.55 6.39 -8.85
CA TYR A 59 -20.27 6.74 -9.46
C TYR A 59 -20.15 6.12 -10.85
N THR A 60 -19.96 6.96 -11.86
CA THR A 60 -19.86 6.59 -13.28
C THR A 60 -18.45 6.90 -13.82
N LEU A 61 -18.11 6.52 -15.06
CA LEU A 61 -16.86 7.01 -15.66
C LEU A 61 -16.79 8.53 -15.79
N THR A 62 -17.95 9.19 -15.84
CA THR A 62 -18.01 10.61 -16.12
C THR A 62 -18.25 11.49 -14.90
N GLY A 63 -18.62 10.95 -13.76
CA GLY A 63 -18.96 11.77 -12.60
C GLY A 63 -19.89 11.06 -11.63
N THR A 64 -20.46 11.84 -10.73
CA THR A 64 -21.47 11.36 -9.78
C THR A 64 -22.88 11.71 -10.23
N ARG A 65 -23.85 10.86 -9.88
CA ARG A 65 -25.28 11.17 -9.99
C ARG A 65 -25.96 10.86 -8.66
N SER A 66 -26.78 11.80 -8.19
CA SER A 66 -27.64 11.59 -7.03
C SER A 66 -28.96 11.00 -7.49
N THR A 67 -29.40 9.94 -6.82
CA THR A 67 -30.73 9.33 -7.03
C THR A 67 -31.25 8.81 -5.70
N THR A 68 -32.44 8.21 -5.71
CA THR A 68 -32.99 7.55 -4.54
C THR A 68 -33.11 6.05 -4.74
N ILE A 69 -33.09 5.30 -3.65
CA ILE A 69 -33.14 3.84 -3.63
C ILE A 69 -34.14 3.37 -2.58
N GLU A 70 -34.96 2.41 -2.97
CA GLU A 70 -35.91 1.74 -2.08
C GLU A 70 -35.19 0.72 -1.21
N LEU A 71 -35.51 0.73 0.09
CA LEU A 71 -34.88 -0.09 1.10
C LEU A 71 -35.92 -0.65 2.05
N GLN A 72 -35.80 -1.94 2.37
CA GLN A 72 -36.64 -2.58 3.38
C GLN A 72 -35.82 -2.97 4.61
N GLN A 73 -36.34 -2.71 5.81
CA GLN A 73 -35.66 -3.11 7.03
C GLN A 73 -35.65 -4.64 7.17
N CYS A 74 -34.48 -5.23 7.44
CA CYS A 74 -34.36 -6.66 7.63
C CYS A 74 -35.12 -7.15 8.88
N ALA A 75 -36.01 -8.12 8.70
CA ALA A 75 -36.81 -8.73 9.77
C ALA A 75 -35.98 -9.40 10.87
N ASN A 76 -34.85 -9.99 10.48
CA ASN A 76 -34.00 -10.82 11.34
C ASN A 76 -32.96 -9.99 12.10
N CYS A 77 -32.87 -8.68 11.84
CA CYS A 77 -31.90 -7.81 12.45
C CYS A 77 -32.55 -6.87 13.48
N PRO A 78 -31.94 -6.70 14.66
CA PRO A 78 -32.42 -5.69 15.61
C PRO A 78 -32.46 -4.31 14.96
N SER A 79 -33.51 -3.52 15.20
CA SER A 79 -33.68 -2.19 14.60
C SER A 79 -32.49 -1.25 14.81
N ARG A 80 -31.76 -1.43 15.92
CA ARG A 80 -30.54 -0.67 16.24
C ARG A 80 -29.38 -0.92 15.28
N ARG A 81 -29.37 -2.02 14.51
CA ARG A 81 -28.30 -2.35 13.55
C ARG A 81 -28.47 -1.66 12.20
N HIS A 82 -29.64 -1.09 11.93
CA HIS A 82 -29.93 -0.39 10.66
C HIS A 82 -29.57 -1.23 9.42
N CYS A 83 -29.82 -2.54 9.46
CA CYS A 83 -29.60 -3.44 8.33
C CYS A 83 -30.76 -3.34 7.35
N TYR A 84 -30.46 -2.94 6.12
CA TYR A 84 -31.44 -2.79 5.04
C TYR A 84 -31.20 -3.83 3.95
N ILE A 85 -32.30 -4.33 3.41
CA ILE A 85 -32.39 -5.07 2.16
C ILE A 85 -32.53 -4.03 1.05
N GLY A 86 -31.65 -4.07 0.06
CA GLY A 86 -31.69 -3.18 -1.10
C GLY A 86 -31.87 -3.95 -2.41
N PRO A 87 -32.13 -3.24 -3.51
CA PRO A 87 -32.33 -3.84 -4.82
C PRO A 87 -31.05 -4.48 -5.35
N ASP A 88 -31.23 -5.54 -6.13
CA ASP A 88 -30.26 -5.97 -7.11
C ASP A 88 -30.30 -4.99 -8.28
N THR A 89 -29.15 -4.45 -8.67
CA THR A 89 -29.07 -3.36 -9.65
C THR A 89 -28.30 -3.76 -10.91
N ARG A 90 -28.11 -5.08 -11.10
CA ARG A 90 -27.37 -5.63 -12.24
C ARG A 90 -27.98 -5.28 -13.60
N ASP A 91 -29.31 -5.20 -13.64
CA ASP A 91 -30.13 -4.83 -14.78
C ASP A 91 -30.06 -3.34 -15.10
N LEU A 92 -29.52 -2.54 -14.19
CA LEU A 92 -29.18 -1.13 -14.43
C LEU A 92 -27.69 -0.95 -14.79
N GLY A 93 -26.93 -2.04 -14.89
CA GLY A 93 -25.47 -1.97 -15.03
C GLY A 93 -24.77 -1.36 -13.82
N LEU A 94 -25.38 -1.48 -12.63
CA LEU A 94 -24.87 -0.93 -11.38
C LEU A 94 -24.46 -2.05 -10.41
N PHE A 95 -23.40 -1.77 -9.65
CA PHE A 95 -22.95 -2.52 -8.51
C PHE A 95 -23.31 -1.77 -7.23
N ASN A 96 -24.23 -2.35 -6.47
CA ASN A 96 -24.68 -1.81 -5.19
C ASN A 96 -23.73 -2.26 -4.05
N PHE A 97 -22.84 -1.37 -3.61
CA PHE A 97 -21.86 -1.70 -2.57
C PHE A 97 -22.46 -1.72 -1.17
N ASN A 98 -23.28 -0.71 -0.82
CA ASN A 98 -23.83 -0.57 0.53
C ASN A 98 -25.16 0.22 0.63
N ASN A 99 -25.97 0.24 -0.43
CA ASN A 99 -27.24 0.96 -0.53
C ASN A 99 -27.15 2.50 -0.46
N SER A 100 -25.97 3.08 -0.24
CA SER A 100 -25.75 4.53 -0.30
C SER A 100 -24.75 4.90 -1.39
N VAL A 101 -23.86 3.97 -1.72
CA VAL A 101 -22.81 4.12 -2.72
C VAL A 101 -22.96 3.01 -3.75
N LEU A 102 -23.20 3.42 -5.00
CA LEU A 102 -23.32 2.54 -6.15
C LEU A 102 -22.25 2.90 -7.18
N PHE A 103 -21.78 1.91 -7.92
CA PHE A 103 -20.79 2.10 -8.97
C PHE A 103 -21.29 1.48 -10.26
N THR A 104 -21.12 2.16 -11.39
CA THR A 104 -21.38 1.53 -12.70
C THR A 104 -20.42 0.37 -12.93
N HIS A 105 -20.91 -0.71 -13.56
CA HIS A 105 -20.05 -1.78 -14.06
C HIS A 105 -18.98 -1.23 -15.01
N GLU A 106 -19.33 -0.25 -15.84
CA GLU A 106 -18.40 0.43 -16.75
C GLU A 106 -17.17 1.02 -16.01
N LEU A 107 -17.37 1.77 -14.93
CA LEU A 107 -16.28 2.34 -14.13
C LEU A 107 -15.38 1.26 -13.50
N LEU A 108 -15.96 0.17 -13.04
CA LEU A 108 -15.21 -0.92 -12.40
C LEU A 108 -14.48 -1.79 -13.45
N ASP A 109 -15.12 -2.02 -14.59
CA ASP A 109 -14.54 -2.73 -15.73
C ASP A 109 -13.38 -1.93 -16.35
N GLU A 110 -13.46 -0.59 -16.41
CA GLU A 110 -12.37 0.29 -16.84
C GLU A 110 -11.13 0.17 -15.94
N TYR A 111 -11.31 0.18 -14.62
CA TYR A 111 -10.16 -0.05 -13.73
C TYR A 111 -9.59 -1.44 -13.94
N THR A 112 -10.43 -2.45 -14.09
CA THR A 112 -10.01 -3.84 -14.34
C THR A 112 -9.24 -3.93 -15.66
N SER A 113 -9.64 -3.21 -16.69
CA SER A 113 -8.91 -3.12 -17.96
C SER A 113 -7.52 -2.52 -17.76
N ARG A 114 -7.40 -1.34 -17.11
CA ARG A 114 -6.09 -0.70 -16.89
C ARG A 114 -5.18 -1.48 -15.95
N TYR A 115 -5.76 -2.07 -14.92
CA TYR A 115 -5.05 -2.95 -14.00
C TYR A 115 -4.40 -4.12 -14.74
N THR A 116 -5.10 -4.70 -15.71
CA THR A 116 -4.62 -5.88 -16.45
C THR A 116 -3.73 -5.54 -17.65
N SER A 117 -3.97 -4.41 -18.32
CA SER A 117 -3.21 -4.02 -19.51
C SER A 117 -1.93 -3.23 -19.21
N SER A 118 -1.92 -2.48 -18.10
CA SER A 118 -0.84 -1.53 -17.79
C SER A 118 -0.37 -1.58 -16.33
N VAL A 119 -0.84 -2.57 -15.55
CA VAL A 119 -0.47 -2.74 -14.14
C VAL A 119 -0.76 -1.46 -13.33
N THR A 120 -1.86 -0.78 -13.65
CA THR A 120 -2.20 0.50 -13.03
C THR A 120 -2.58 0.31 -11.54
N PRO A 121 -1.84 0.91 -10.58
CA PRO A 121 -2.20 0.83 -9.17
C PRO A 121 -3.45 1.69 -8.87
N PHE A 122 -4.15 1.37 -7.76
CA PHE A 122 -5.35 2.12 -7.33
C PHE A 122 -5.09 3.63 -7.23
N SER A 123 -3.98 4.03 -6.61
CA SER A 123 -3.61 5.43 -6.44
C SER A 123 -3.51 6.20 -7.76
N ALA A 124 -2.88 5.60 -8.79
CA ALA A 124 -2.76 6.20 -10.11
C ALA A 124 -4.11 6.31 -10.82
N PHE A 125 -4.95 5.26 -10.77
CA PHE A 125 -6.29 5.29 -11.35
C PHE A 125 -7.16 6.36 -10.69
N ILE A 126 -7.17 6.42 -9.37
CA ILE A 126 -7.96 7.37 -8.59
C ILE A 126 -7.49 8.80 -8.81
N GLN A 127 -6.18 9.03 -8.94
CA GLN A 127 -5.66 10.34 -9.30
C GLN A 127 -6.14 10.77 -10.69
N ALA A 128 -6.12 9.86 -11.67
CA ALA A 128 -6.61 10.15 -13.03
C ALA A 128 -8.11 10.45 -13.03
N MET A 129 -8.92 9.62 -12.37
CA MET A 129 -10.37 9.83 -12.23
C MET A 129 -10.70 11.08 -11.42
N GLY A 130 -9.88 11.42 -10.42
CA GLY A 130 -10.00 12.65 -9.66
C GLY A 130 -9.97 13.89 -10.55
N ARG A 131 -9.02 13.95 -11.49
CA ARG A 131 -8.93 15.06 -12.48
C ARG A 131 -10.17 15.11 -13.39
N VAL A 132 -10.66 13.95 -13.84
CA VAL A 132 -11.88 13.86 -14.67
C VAL A 132 -13.10 14.40 -13.92
N TYR A 133 -13.22 14.09 -12.64
CA TYR A 133 -14.30 14.55 -11.78
C TYR A 133 -14.18 16.05 -11.45
N GLU A 134 -12.96 16.53 -11.18
CA GLU A 134 -12.68 17.95 -10.90
C GLU A 134 -13.09 18.84 -12.09
N CYS A 135 -12.79 18.42 -13.33
CA CYS A 135 -13.24 19.13 -14.54
C CYS A 135 -14.77 19.27 -14.65
N ARG A 136 -15.53 18.49 -13.89
CA ARG A 136 -17.00 18.49 -13.86
C ARG A 136 -17.57 18.97 -12.53
N GLY A 137 -16.75 19.60 -11.69
CA GLY A 137 -17.17 20.13 -10.39
C GLY A 137 -17.52 19.07 -9.34
N ASN A 138 -17.10 17.81 -9.54
CA ASN A 138 -17.34 16.70 -8.62
C ASN A 138 -16.03 16.23 -8.00
N ARG A 139 -16.13 15.43 -6.92
CA ARG A 139 -14.98 14.78 -6.29
C ARG A 139 -15.09 13.27 -6.46
N PHE A 140 -14.02 12.62 -6.91
CA PHE A 140 -13.97 11.17 -6.93
C PHE A 140 -13.79 10.59 -5.52
N VAL A 141 -14.07 9.29 -5.35
CA VAL A 141 -13.93 8.60 -4.06
C VAL A 141 -12.46 8.50 -3.60
N LYS A 142 -12.28 8.31 -2.29
CA LYS A 142 -10.97 7.99 -1.70
C LYS A 142 -10.53 6.57 -2.05
N GLU A 143 -9.22 6.34 -1.98
CA GLU A 143 -8.58 5.05 -2.27
C GLU A 143 -9.15 3.87 -1.49
N ASP A 144 -9.32 4.01 -0.18
CA ASP A 144 -9.84 2.92 0.63
C ASP A 144 -11.26 2.48 0.24
N LEU A 145 -12.12 3.42 -0.13
CA LEU A 145 -13.48 3.11 -0.57
C LEU A 145 -13.47 2.43 -1.93
N PHE A 146 -12.79 3.01 -2.92
CA PHE A 146 -12.72 2.42 -4.26
C PHE A 146 -12.11 1.03 -4.26
N ARG A 147 -11.01 0.85 -3.51
CA ARG A 147 -10.35 -0.45 -3.34
C ARG A 147 -11.31 -1.49 -2.76
N SER A 148 -12.05 -1.13 -1.71
CA SER A 148 -13.03 -2.02 -1.09
C SER A 148 -14.17 -2.40 -2.04
N VAL A 149 -14.67 -1.44 -2.80
CA VAL A 149 -15.72 -1.64 -3.81
C VAL A 149 -15.22 -2.56 -4.91
N TRP A 150 -14.03 -2.30 -5.46
CA TRP A 150 -13.50 -3.11 -6.56
C TRP A 150 -13.25 -4.55 -6.13
N PHE A 151 -12.69 -4.79 -4.94
CA PHE A 151 -12.54 -6.17 -4.44
C PHE A 151 -13.89 -6.86 -4.23
N ALA A 152 -14.90 -6.14 -3.72
CA ALA A 152 -16.25 -6.69 -3.59
C ALA A 152 -16.85 -7.04 -4.97
N TYR A 153 -16.66 -6.17 -5.96
CA TYR A 153 -17.10 -6.39 -7.34
C TYR A 153 -16.35 -7.56 -8.01
N ALA A 154 -15.03 -7.61 -7.90
CA ALA A 154 -14.22 -8.70 -8.42
C ALA A 154 -14.59 -10.04 -7.77
N SER A 155 -14.96 -10.05 -6.48
CA SER A 155 -15.35 -11.28 -5.77
C SER A 155 -16.66 -11.90 -6.27
N VAL A 156 -17.55 -11.08 -6.85
CA VAL A 156 -18.81 -11.55 -7.47
C VAL A 156 -18.66 -11.87 -8.95
N GLN A 157 -17.54 -11.47 -9.56
CA GLN A 157 -17.14 -12.00 -10.87
C GLN A 157 -16.54 -13.38 -10.63
N ASP A 158 -17.15 -14.43 -11.19
CA ASP A 158 -16.63 -15.79 -11.03
C ASP A 158 -15.37 -15.98 -11.90
N LEU A 159 -14.26 -15.41 -11.44
CA LEU A 159 -12.94 -15.50 -12.05
C LEU A 159 -12.19 -16.75 -11.55
N ARG A 160 -12.92 -17.82 -11.21
CA ARG A 160 -12.35 -19.08 -10.72
C ARG A 160 -12.19 -20.06 -11.88
N GLY A 161 -11.14 -20.89 -11.83
CA GLY A 161 -10.91 -21.95 -12.83
C GLY A 161 -10.18 -21.50 -14.10
N ASP A 162 -9.71 -20.27 -14.16
CA ASP A 162 -9.04 -19.67 -15.32
C ASP A 162 -7.51 -19.80 -15.32
N MET A 163 -6.94 -20.42 -14.29
CA MET A 163 -5.52 -20.82 -14.24
C MET A 163 -5.28 -22.15 -14.99
N PHE A 164 -5.96 -22.34 -16.13
CA PHE A 164 -5.79 -23.49 -17.01
C PHE A 164 -5.18 -23.03 -18.32
N CYS A 165 -3.89 -23.33 -18.53
CA CYS A 165 -3.24 -23.09 -19.81
C CYS A 165 -3.76 -24.14 -20.82
N ASN A 166 -4.31 -23.71 -21.95
CA ASN A 166 -4.78 -24.62 -23.00
C ASN A 166 -3.68 -25.55 -23.56
N ARG A 167 -2.40 -25.15 -23.46
CA ARG A 167 -1.24 -25.97 -23.84
C ARG A 167 -0.67 -26.80 -22.68
N CYS A 168 -0.73 -26.28 -21.47
CA CYS A 168 0.02 -26.76 -20.31
C CYS A 168 -0.86 -27.44 -19.26
N GLY A 169 -2.18 -27.37 -19.40
CA GLY A 169 -3.14 -27.82 -18.42
C GLY A 169 -3.17 -26.96 -17.15
N SER A 170 -3.64 -27.55 -16.05
CA SER A 170 -3.74 -26.93 -14.73
C SER A 170 -2.41 -26.86 -13.97
N ALA A 171 -1.33 -27.42 -14.53
CA ALA A 171 -0.03 -27.57 -13.88
C ALA A 171 1.12 -27.36 -14.89
N PRO A 172 1.33 -26.13 -15.39
CA PRO A 172 2.49 -25.85 -16.24
C PRO A 172 3.81 -26.11 -15.49
N GLU A 173 4.82 -26.61 -16.21
CA GLU A 173 6.16 -26.87 -15.67
C GLU A 173 6.80 -25.62 -15.05
N ASN A 174 6.56 -24.46 -15.65
CA ASN A 174 7.05 -23.17 -15.18
C ASN A 174 5.86 -22.21 -15.06
N VAL A 175 5.66 -21.67 -13.85
CA VAL A 175 4.73 -20.56 -13.63
C VAL A 175 5.55 -19.30 -13.38
N ILE A 176 5.48 -18.35 -14.32
CA ILE A 176 6.01 -17.01 -14.09
C ILE A 176 4.92 -16.20 -13.41
N TRP A 177 5.16 -15.82 -12.15
CA TRP A 177 4.27 -14.96 -11.38
C TRP A 177 4.75 -13.52 -11.50
N ASP A 178 4.12 -12.74 -12.38
CA ASP A 178 4.25 -11.28 -12.34
C ASP A 178 3.28 -10.75 -11.27
N GLY A 179 3.70 -10.83 -10.01
CA GLY A 179 2.85 -10.59 -8.86
C GLY A 179 3.02 -9.20 -8.28
N MET A 180 1.91 -8.48 -8.08
CA MET A 180 1.87 -7.46 -7.03
C MET A 180 1.90 -8.16 -5.67
N THR A 181 2.90 -7.85 -4.84
CA THR A 181 2.99 -8.39 -3.49
C THR A 181 2.01 -7.64 -2.58
N LEU A 182 0.92 -8.30 -2.19
CA LEU A 182 0.02 -7.81 -1.14
C LEU A 182 0.50 -8.32 0.21
N SER A 183 1.04 -7.43 1.05
CA SER A 183 1.43 -7.78 2.41
C SER A 183 0.22 -7.72 3.35
N PHE A 184 -0.14 -8.84 3.97
CA PHE A 184 -1.11 -8.88 5.06
C PHE A 184 -0.38 -8.87 6.41
N SER A 185 -0.89 -8.10 7.37
CA SER A 185 -0.43 -8.21 8.75
C SER A 185 -0.72 -9.62 9.28
N LYS A 186 0.20 -10.20 10.05
CA LYS A 186 0.07 -11.54 10.66
C LYS A 186 -1.26 -11.75 11.40
N LYS A 187 -1.85 -10.69 11.93
CA LYS A 187 -3.17 -10.70 12.60
C LYS A 187 -4.35 -11.06 11.66
N HIS A 188 -4.14 -10.97 10.35
CA HIS A 188 -5.13 -11.34 9.34
C HIS A 188 -4.92 -12.76 8.80
N LEU A 189 -3.81 -13.43 9.15
CA LEU A 189 -3.60 -14.84 8.82
C LEU A 189 -4.52 -15.69 9.70
N ASN A 190 -5.46 -16.38 9.07
CA ASN A 190 -6.27 -17.43 9.70
C ASN A 190 -5.70 -18.81 9.32
N ASN A 191 -6.19 -19.88 9.96
CA ASN A 191 -5.72 -21.24 9.71
C ASN A 191 -6.02 -21.75 8.28
N SER A 192 -6.87 -21.05 7.51
CA SER A 192 -7.20 -21.41 6.13
C SER A 192 -6.29 -20.77 5.09
N MET A 193 -5.54 -19.71 5.43
CA MET A 193 -4.55 -19.12 4.53
C MET A 193 -3.21 -19.81 4.67
N LYS A 194 -2.85 -20.59 3.65
CA LYS A 194 -1.51 -21.15 3.48
C LYS A 194 -0.75 -20.33 2.43
N PRO A 195 0.55 -20.10 2.61
CA PRO A 195 1.36 -19.50 1.56
C PRO A 195 1.29 -20.38 0.29
N PRO A 196 1.25 -19.79 -0.91
CA PRO A 196 1.20 -20.52 -2.19
C PRO A 196 2.47 -21.34 -2.41
N THR A 197 3.54 -21.02 -1.70
CA THR A 197 4.75 -21.83 -1.58
C THR A 197 4.81 -22.43 -0.18
N VAL A 198 4.65 -23.74 -0.08
CA VAL A 198 4.90 -24.50 1.16
C VAL A 198 6.30 -25.08 1.04
N GLU A 199 7.15 -24.82 2.03
CA GLU A 199 8.44 -25.50 2.13
C GLU A 199 8.19 -27.01 2.33
N THR A 200 8.68 -27.81 1.39
CA THR A 200 8.73 -29.27 1.46
C THR A 200 10.12 -29.72 1.90
N GLU A 201 10.28 -30.97 2.32
CA GLU A 201 11.62 -31.53 2.64
C GLU A 201 12.59 -31.46 1.45
N ASP A 202 12.06 -31.51 0.22
CA ASP A 202 12.81 -31.39 -1.02
C ASP A 202 13.02 -29.93 -1.48
N SER A 203 12.47 -28.96 -0.77
CA SER A 203 12.61 -27.55 -1.15
C SER A 203 14.07 -27.12 -1.10
N THR A 204 14.53 -26.49 -2.17
CA THR A 204 15.91 -26.01 -2.24
C THR A 204 16.15 -24.95 -1.17
N ILE A 205 16.83 -25.34 -0.09
CA ILE A 205 17.23 -24.41 0.96
C ILE A 205 18.34 -23.54 0.39
N ARG A 206 17.99 -22.30 0.03
CA ARG A 206 18.99 -21.28 -0.27
C ARG A 206 19.68 -20.94 1.05
N LEU A 207 20.90 -21.44 1.27
CA LEU A 207 21.78 -21.06 2.39
C LEU A 207 22.27 -19.60 2.31
N ARG A 208 21.54 -18.72 1.62
CA ARG A 208 21.79 -17.29 1.61
C ARG A 208 21.30 -16.73 2.94
N LYS A 209 22.21 -16.59 3.90
CA LYS A 209 22.01 -15.60 4.96
C LYS A 209 21.98 -14.24 4.28
N TYR A 210 20.78 -13.68 4.09
CA TYR A 210 20.65 -12.25 3.84
C TYR A 210 21.52 -11.54 4.88
N ARG A 211 22.56 -10.83 4.44
CA ARG A 211 23.35 -10.02 5.37
C ARG A 211 22.40 -9.00 5.95
N LYS A 212 22.23 -9.04 7.27
CA LYS A 212 21.32 -8.13 8.01
C LYS A 212 21.86 -6.71 8.10
N GLU A 213 23.04 -6.47 7.55
CA GLU A 213 23.83 -5.24 7.71
C GLU A 213 23.85 -4.42 6.41
N ILE A 214 22.81 -4.50 5.60
CA ILE A 214 22.66 -3.74 4.34
C ILE A 214 21.91 -2.41 4.56
N ALA A 215 21.79 -1.97 5.81
CA ALA A 215 21.23 -0.66 6.14
C ALA A 215 22.27 0.46 6.00
N TRP A 216 21.79 1.70 5.91
CA TRP A 216 22.63 2.90 6.00
C TRP A 216 23.44 2.92 7.30
N MET A 217 22.78 2.63 8.41
CA MET A 217 23.40 2.51 9.73
C MET A 217 24.02 1.10 9.89
N PRO A 218 25.36 0.96 9.98
CA PRO A 218 26.04 -0.32 10.12
C PRO A 218 25.98 -0.83 11.57
N MET A 219 24.77 -0.91 12.13
CA MET A 219 24.51 -1.32 13.50
C MET A 219 23.91 -2.73 13.53
N LYS A 220 24.15 -3.47 14.61
CA LYS A 220 23.49 -4.77 14.80
C LYS A 220 21.97 -4.57 14.84
N SER A 221 21.20 -5.45 14.20
CA SER A 221 19.73 -5.32 14.08
C SER A 221 19.00 -4.98 15.38
N LYS A 222 19.36 -5.61 16.52
CA LYS A 222 18.75 -5.27 17.83
C LYS A 222 19.07 -3.85 18.30
N GLU A 223 20.31 -3.41 18.07
CA GLU A 223 20.79 -2.08 18.44
C GLU A 223 20.12 -1.01 17.55
N LEU A 224 20.08 -1.26 16.24
CA LEU A 224 19.39 -0.40 15.27
C LEU A 224 17.90 -0.27 15.60
N ALA A 225 17.22 -1.38 15.88
CA ALA A 225 15.80 -1.37 16.25
C ALA A 225 15.53 -0.58 17.56
N SER A 226 16.44 -0.69 18.54
CA SER A 226 16.37 0.09 19.77
C SER A 226 16.57 1.58 19.51
N PHE A 227 17.62 1.93 18.75
CA PHE A 227 17.94 3.30 18.37
C PHE A 227 16.82 3.95 17.55
N ARG A 228 16.33 3.26 16.52
CA ARG A 228 15.19 3.68 15.68
C ARG A 228 13.98 4.00 16.53
N ARG A 229 13.58 3.11 17.45
CA ARG A 229 12.43 3.35 18.33
C ARG A 229 12.60 4.61 19.18
N ARG A 230 13.78 4.80 19.77
CA ARG A 230 14.11 5.99 20.57
C ARG A 230 14.05 7.26 19.72
N MET A 231 14.69 7.27 18.56
CA MET A 231 14.71 8.43 17.66
C MET A 231 13.31 8.78 17.13
N LEU A 232 12.53 7.79 16.68
CA LEU A 232 11.15 8.01 16.20
C LEU A 232 10.24 8.51 17.31
N ALA A 233 10.39 8.00 18.54
CA ALA A 233 9.65 8.51 19.69
C ALA A 233 9.99 9.98 19.95
N TRP A 234 11.27 10.34 19.93
CA TRP A 234 11.74 11.71 20.11
C TRP A 234 11.23 12.66 19.01
N LEU A 235 11.33 12.31 17.74
CA LEU A 235 10.80 13.10 16.61
C LEU A 235 9.29 13.32 16.71
N ARG A 236 8.53 12.30 17.15
CA ARG A 236 7.07 12.42 17.35
C ARG A 236 6.70 13.29 18.54
N LYS A 237 7.47 13.27 19.63
CA LYS A 237 7.28 14.18 20.76
C LYS A 237 7.43 15.65 20.31
N GLY A 238 8.45 15.94 19.49
CA GLY A 238 8.66 17.27 18.91
C GLY A 238 7.46 17.74 18.07
N LYS A 239 6.93 16.88 17.19
CA LYS A 239 5.73 17.20 16.39
C LYS A 239 4.50 17.52 17.23
N LYS A 240 4.29 16.80 18.35
CA LYS A 240 3.15 17.03 19.25
C LYS A 240 3.28 18.32 20.07
N ALA A 241 4.48 18.65 20.52
CA ALA A 241 4.73 19.90 21.24
C ALA A 241 4.45 21.10 20.32
N GLN A 242 4.87 21.01 19.06
CA GLN A 242 4.65 22.04 18.05
C GLN A 242 3.16 22.21 17.70
N ALA A 243 2.41 21.12 17.52
CA ALA A 243 0.98 21.19 17.21
C ALA A 243 0.15 21.88 18.31
N ARG A 244 0.56 21.77 19.59
CA ARG A 244 -0.09 22.48 20.69
C ARG A 244 0.20 23.99 20.67
N GLN A 245 1.42 24.38 20.30
CA GLN A 245 1.78 25.79 20.16
C GLN A 245 1.04 26.47 19.00
N ASP A 246 0.81 25.75 17.89
CA ASP A 246 0.06 26.29 16.75
C ASP A 246 -1.47 26.37 17.01
N GLU A 247 -1.99 25.70 18.06
CA GLU A 247 -3.41 25.75 18.48
C GLU A 247 -3.69 26.81 19.56
N ASP A 248 -2.68 27.17 20.38
CA ASP A 248 -2.77 28.14 21.49
C ASP A 248 -2.23 29.55 21.10
N GLU A 249 -2.42 30.01 19.85
CA GLU A 249 -2.12 31.40 19.43
C GLU A 249 -3.07 32.46 20.03
N SER A 250 -3.69 32.19 21.19
CA SER A 250 -4.34 33.20 22.03
C SER A 250 -3.37 33.63 23.15
N GLU A 251 -2.70 34.76 22.92
CA GLU A 251 -2.01 35.66 23.85
C GLU A 251 -1.88 35.20 25.31
N GLU A 252 -0.92 34.31 25.62
CA GLU A 252 -0.24 34.32 26.92
C GLU A 252 1.15 33.67 26.79
N GLU A 253 2.19 34.50 26.78
CA GLU A 253 3.59 34.07 26.76
C GLU A 253 3.96 33.33 28.05
N HIS A 254 3.83 32.01 28.03
CA HIS A 254 4.56 31.15 28.96
C HIS A 254 5.53 30.23 28.18
N PRO A 255 6.85 30.42 28.35
CA PRO A 255 7.82 29.55 27.70
C PRO A 255 7.79 28.19 28.40
N ILE A 256 6.98 27.28 27.87
CA ILE A 256 7.13 25.85 28.15
C ILE A 256 8.39 25.40 27.39
N GLY A 257 9.55 25.77 27.92
CA GLY A 257 10.82 25.25 27.43
C GLY A 257 10.80 23.73 27.46
N PRO A 258 11.42 23.05 26.48
CA PRO A 258 11.47 21.60 26.46
C PRO A 258 12.03 21.10 27.79
N THR A 259 11.22 20.36 28.55
CA THR A 259 11.59 19.74 29.83
C THR A 259 12.99 19.10 29.73
N GLY A 260 13.85 19.24 30.75
CA GLY A 260 15.28 18.85 30.67
C GLY A 260 15.57 17.43 30.17
N ASN A 261 14.61 16.51 30.21
CA ASN A 261 14.71 15.18 29.61
C ASN A 261 14.77 15.20 28.06
N TYR A 262 14.11 16.15 27.40
CA TYR A 262 14.09 16.25 25.93
C TYR A 262 15.47 16.56 25.34
N TYR A 263 16.22 17.44 26.00
CA TYR A 263 17.56 17.82 25.59
C TYR A 263 18.58 16.70 25.83
N GLY A 264 18.49 16.01 26.98
CA GLY A 264 19.29 14.82 27.23
C GLY A 264 19.08 13.73 26.16
N GLU A 265 17.83 13.54 25.73
CA GLU A 265 17.48 12.59 24.66
C GLU A 265 18.03 13.04 23.29
N LEU A 266 17.97 14.34 22.96
CA LEU A 266 18.57 14.92 21.74
C LEU A 266 20.08 14.63 21.69
N LEU A 267 20.82 14.95 22.76
CA LEU A 267 22.26 14.72 22.83
C LEU A 267 22.63 13.24 22.74
N ALA A 268 21.84 12.37 23.38
CA ALA A 268 22.05 10.92 23.30
C ALA A 268 21.82 10.37 21.87
N ILE A 269 20.85 10.91 21.13
CA ILE A 269 20.61 10.57 19.73
C ILE A 269 21.77 11.07 18.87
N ALA A 270 22.15 12.35 19.01
CA ALA A 270 23.28 12.94 18.29
C ALA A 270 24.58 12.14 18.53
N ALA A 271 24.89 11.78 19.77
CA ALA A 271 26.06 10.98 20.10
C ALA A 271 26.03 9.59 19.44
N THR A 272 24.85 9.00 19.26
CA THR A 272 24.71 7.72 18.54
C THR A 272 25.00 7.90 17.05
N PHE A 273 24.53 9.00 16.44
CA PHE A 273 24.89 9.36 15.08
C PHE A 273 26.39 9.64 14.92
N THR A 274 27.00 10.39 15.83
CA THR A 274 28.44 10.68 15.84
C THR A 274 29.29 9.41 15.88
N LYS A 275 28.86 8.38 16.62
CA LYS A 275 29.53 7.07 16.64
C LYS A 275 29.54 6.36 15.28
N VAL A 276 28.54 6.62 14.43
CA VAL A 276 28.46 6.07 13.08
C VAL A 276 29.22 6.94 12.08
N ALA A 277 28.96 8.25 12.10
CA ALA A 277 29.70 9.25 11.35
C ALA A 277 29.62 10.60 12.08
N PRO A 278 30.75 11.28 12.35
CA PRO A 278 30.74 12.58 13.02
C PRO A 278 29.80 13.61 12.36
N SER A 279 29.78 13.66 11.03
CA SER A 279 28.93 14.55 10.23
C SER A 279 27.44 14.33 10.44
N LEU A 280 26.98 13.10 10.66
CA LEU A 280 25.57 12.83 10.98
C LEU A 280 25.17 13.45 12.32
N GLY A 281 26.04 13.37 13.33
CA GLY A 281 25.79 13.99 14.63
C GLY A 281 25.78 15.52 14.55
N THR A 282 26.75 16.10 13.85
CA THR A 282 26.82 17.55 13.59
C THR A 282 25.57 18.04 12.87
N MET A 283 25.17 17.37 11.79
CA MET A 283 23.98 17.71 11.03
C MET A 283 22.69 17.57 11.83
N PHE A 284 22.58 16.52 12.65
CA PHE A 284 21.44 16.35 13.54
C PHE A 284 21.35 17.50 14.56
N LEU A 285 22.46 17.88 15.18
CA LEU A 285 22.50 19.01 16.12
C LEU A 285 22.26 20.36 15.45
N ARG A 286 22.76 20.59 14.24
CA ARG A 286 22.47 21.83 13.48
C ARG A 286 20.97 21.98 13.25
N VAL A 287 20.29 20.91 12.84
CA VAL A 287 18.88 20.98 12.45
C VAL A 287 17.93 21.05 13.66
N PHE A 288 18.24 20.28 14.70
CA PHE A 288 17.34 20.06 15.83
C PHE A 288 17.80 20.68 17.14
N GLY A 289 19.06 21.11 17.23
CA GLY A 289 19.64 21.77 18.40
C GLY A 289 19.64 23.30 18.30
N THR A 290 18.91 23.90 17.35
CA THR A 290 18.91 25.35 17.09
C THR A 290 18.50 26.20 18.29
N GLU A 291 17.84 25.65 19.31
CA GLU A 291 17.57 26.38 20.57
C GLU A 291 18.85 26.69 21.38
N LEU A 292 20.00 26.14 20.99
CA LEU A 292 21.28 26.26 21.70
C LEU A 292 22.37 26.94 20.88
N SER A 293 22.13 27.18 19.58
CA SER A 293 23.13 27.74 18.69
C SER A 293 22.73 29.15 18.27
N THR A 294 23.67 30.09 18.36
CA THR A 294 23.55 31.46 17.86
C THR A 294 23.57 31.55 16.33
N THR A 295 23.79 30.42 15.63
CA THR A 295 23.78 30.34 14.18
C THR A 295 22.37 29.99 13.68
N GLY A 296 21.92 30.71 12.66
CA GLY A 296 20.52 30.85 12.23
C GLY A 296 19.62 29.62 12.36
N THR A 297 18.37 29.88 12.74
CA THR A 297 17.33 28.86 12.85
C THR A 297 17.05 28.21 11.50
N VAL A 298 17.23 26.89 11.42
CA VAL A 298 16.81 26.09 10.26
C VAL A 298 15.30 26.23 10.10
N ASP A 299 14.87 26.61 8.90
CA ASP A 299 13.46 26.79 8.56
C ASP A 299 12.59 25.56 8.94
N LYS A 300 11.37 25.82 9.43
CA LYS A 300 10.42 24.78 9.85
C LYS A 300 10.14 23.79 8.71
N SER A 301 10.01 24.28 7.48
CA SER A 301 9.73 23.42 6.32
C SER A 301 10.94 22.54 5.97
N LEU A 302 12.16 23.05 6.11
CA LEU A 302 13.40 22.31 5.90
C LEU A 302 13.63 21.24 6.97
N ARG A 303 13.35 21.55 8.25
CA ARG A 303 13.42 20.59 9.38
C ARG A 303 12.55 19.36 9.15
N LYS A 304 11.38 19.50 8.52
CA LYS A 304 10.51 18.37 8.15
C LYS A 304 11.23 17.36 7.23
N TRP A 305 11.97 17.84 6.23
CA TRP A 305 12.69 16.99 5.29
C TRP A 305 13.89 16.30 5.93
N TYR A 306 14.60 17.02 6.80
CA TYR A 306 15.63 16.40 7.65
C TYR A 306 15.07 15.32 8.58
N SER A 307 13.88 15.52 9.16
CA SER A 307 13.22 14.48 9.94
C SER A 307 12.99 13.23 9.10
N MET A 308 12.42 13.37 7.90
CA MET A 308 12.20 12.26 6.99
C MET A 308 13.50 11.55 6.59
N PHE A 309 14.56 12.30 6.35
CA PHE A 309 15.87 11.75 6.03
C PHE A 309 16.44 10.89 7.15
N PHE A 310 16.47 11.41 8.39
CA PHE A 310 16.95 10.62 9.53
C PHE A 310 16.06 9.40 9.78
N GLU A 311 14.74 9.51 9.58
CA GLU A 311 13.81 8.36 9.62
C GLU A 311 14.18 7.28 8.60
N GLN A 312 14.59 7.67 7.38
CA GLN A 312 15.05 6.74 6.35
C GLN A 312 16.43 6.16 6.62
N LEU A 313 17.37 6.93 7.17
CA LEU A 313 18.70 6.42 7.53
C LEU A 313 18.62 5.30 8.57
N VAL A 314 17.73 5.42 9.55
CA VAL A 314 17.57 4.40 10.60
C VAL A 314 16.56 3.31 10.24
N ALA A 315 16.00 3.32 9.03
CA ALA A 315 15.10 2.28 8.58
C ALA A 315 15.84 0.93 8.53
N GLU A 316 15.15 -0.14 8.94
CA GLU A 316 15.70 -1.51 8.86
C GLU A 316 15.69 -2.06 7.43
N GLU A 317 14.96 -1.39 6.53
CA GLU A 317 14.85 -1.79 5.13
C GLU A 317 16.15 -1.49 4.38
N PRO A 318 16.53 -2.35 3.41
CA PRO A 318 17.77 -2.21 2.67
C PRO A 318 17.61 -1.15 1.57
N ALA A 319 17.27 0.10 1.91
CA ALA A 319 17.20 1.20 0.96
C ALA A 319 18.50 1.36 0.16
N VAL A 320 19.63 0.97 0.76
CA VAL A 320 20.94 0.88 0.12
C VAL A 320 20.96 -0.07 -1.09
N GLN A 321 20.21 -1.19 -1.07
CA GLN A 321 20.13 -2.13 -2.21
C GLN A 321 19.43 -1.53 -3.43
N MET A 322 18.61 -0.50 -3.25
CA MET A 322 17.93 0.15 -4.36
C MET A 322 18.84 1.14 -5.09
N VAL A 323 20.01 1.46 -4.53
CA VAL A 323 20.96 2.40 -5.14
C VAL A 323 21.89 1.61 -6.05
N ASN A 324 21.74 1.82 -7.36
CA ASN A 324 22.59 1.19 -8.38
C ASN A 324 23.92 1.97 -8.56
N GLU A 325 24.78 1.48 -9.45
CA GLU A 325 26.09 2.11 -9.75
C GLU A 325 25.94 3.51 -10.34
N ALA A 326 24.96 3.73 -11.23
CA ALA A 326 24.72 5.04 -11.83
C ALA A 326 24.32 6.10 -10.78
N ALA A 327 23.53 5.69 -9.79
CA ALA A 327 23.15 6.55 -8.67
C ALA A 327 24.34 6.83 -7.74
N LEU A 328 25.24 5.87 -7.55
CA LEU A 328 26.49 6.06 -6.82
C LEU A 328 27.41 7.06 -7.54
N ASP A 329 27.58 6.92 -8.86
CA ASP A 329 28.36 7.86 -9.68
C ASP A 329 27.76 9.26 -9.64
N SER A 330 26.44 9.36 -9.66
CA SER A 330 25.71 10.63 -9.52
C SER A 330 25.96 11.29 -8.16
N LEU A 331 26.00 10.49 -7.08
CA LEU A 331 26.36 10.97 -5.75
C LEU A 331 27.82 11.45 -5.70
N TYR A 332 28.74 10.71 -6.31
CA TYR A 332 30.14 11.13 -6.42
C TYR A 332 30.29 12.46 -7.17
N ALA A 333 29.62 12.60 -8.32
CA ALA A 333 29.62 13.82 -9.11
C ALA A 333 29.06 15.01 -8.32
N PHE A 334 28.00 14.81 -7.53
CA PHE A 334 27.47 15.85 -6.65
C PHE A 334 28.45 16.25 -5.54
N ILE A 335 29.19 15.30 -4.96
CA ILE A 335 30.20 15.59 -3.93
C ILE A 335 31.35 16.44 -4.52
N GLN A 336 31.77 16.16 -5.75
CA GLN A 336 32.86 16.89 -6.43
C GLN A 336 32.45 18.30 -6.87
N ASP A 337 31.22 18.45 -7.39
CA ASP A 337 30.65 19.72 -7.83
C ASP A 337 29.22 19.87 -7.31
N PRO A 338 29.02 20.41 -6.09
CA PRO A 338 27.69 20.59 -5.51
C PRO A 338 26.92 21.73 -6.21
N SER A 339 26.26 21.40 -7.32
CA SER A 339 25.55 22.35 -8.17
C SER A 339 24.10 21.91 -8.41
N ARG A 340 23.26 22.82 -8.91
CA ARG A 340 21.86 22.49 -9.28
C ARG A 340 21.80 21.34 -10.30
N ARG A 341 22.79 21.25 -11.18
CA ARG A 341 22.88 20.21 -12.21
C ARG A 341 23.10 18.84 -11.57
N THR A 342 24.14 18.70 -10.76
CA THR A 342 24.49 17.42 -10.11
C THR A 342 23.47 17.02 -9.03
N ALA A 343 22.87 17.99 -8.35
CA ALA A 343 21.77 17.76 -7.40
C ALA A 343 20.57 17.04 -8.05
N SER A 344 20.22 17.43 -9.28
CA SER A 344 19.10 16.81 -10.01
C SER A 344 19.35 15.35 -10.40
N ALA A 345 20.61 14.89 -10.41
CA ALA A 345 20.97 13.50 -10.66
C ALA A 345 20.79 12.60 -9.42
N LEU A 346 20.54 13.16 -8.23
CA LEU A 346 20.33 12.40 -7.00
C LEU A 346 18.90 11.84 -6.83
N MET A 347 18.10 11.80 -7.91
CA MET A 347 16.72 11.30 -7.84
C MET A 347 16.64 9.84 -7.39
N ASP A 348 17.67 9.05 -7.68
CA ASP A 348 17.75 7.62 -7.35
C ASP A 348 18.23 7.36 -5.91
N ILE A 349 18.47 8.41 -5.13
CA ILE A 349 18.78 8.31 -3.69
C ILE A 349 17.68 9.05 -2.91
N PRO A 350 16.53 8.38 -2.64
CA PRO A 350 15.34 9.02 -2.06
C PRO A 350 15.60 9.78 -0.75
N ALA A 351 16.59 9.33 0.02
CA ALA A 351 17.03 9.98 1.25
C ALA A 351 17.53 11.41 1.03
N LEU A 352 18.36 11.64 0.01
CA LEU A 352 19.02 12.92 -0.20
C LEU A 352 18.18 13.90 -1.03
N MET A 353 17.45 13.39 -2.03
CA MET A 353 16.75 14.19 -3.04
C MET A 353 16.00 15.39 -2.44
N ARG A 354 15.20 15.17 -1.41
CA ARG A 354 14.32 16.19 -0.83
C ARG A 354 15.07 17.26 -0.03
N ILE A 355 16.14 16.89 0.67
CA ILE A 355 16.96 17.85 1.42
C ILE A 355 17.76 18.71 0.45
N VAL A 356 18.42 18.08 -0.52
CA VAL A 356 19.26 18.79 -1.49
C VAL A 356 18.42 19.77 -2.31
N GLU A 357 17.23 19.35 -2.77
CA GLU A 357 16.30 20.23 -3.48
C GLU A 357 15.88 21.44 -2.63
N LYS A 358 15.71 21.26 -1.32
CA LYS A 358 15.26 22.31 -0.40
C LYS A 358 16.38 23.26 0.01
N GLU A 359 17.56 22.74 0.35
CA GLU A 359 18.74 23.56 0.67
C GLU A 359 19.14 24.43 -0.53
N LEU A 360 19.07 23.90 -1.75
CA LEU A 360 19.33 24.66 -2.98
C LEU A 360 18.34 25.82 -3.22
N ARG A 361 17.11 25.71 -2.71
CA ARG A 361 16.12 26.81 -2.78
C ARG A 361 16.32 27.84 -1.69
N SER A 362 16.86 27.42 -0.54
CA SER A 362 17.04 28.26 0.63
C SER A 362 18.34 29.07 0.60
N GLY A 363 19.35 28.64 -0.17
CA GLY A 363 20.62 29.35 -0.26
C GLY A 363 21.45 28.94 -1.47
N GLU A 364 22.52 29.69 -1.72
CA GLU A 364 23.43 29.46 -2.85
C GLU A 364 24.44 28.34 -2.59
N ARG A 365 24.66 27.94 -1.33
CA ARG A 365 25.67 26.95 -0.94
C ARG A 365 25.09 25.90 0.00
N PHE A 366 25.51 24.66 -0.21
CA PHE A 366 25.15 23.55 0.68
C PHE A 366 25.91 23.64 2.00
N PRO A 367 25.27 23.33 3.14
CA PRO A 367 25.95 23.18 4.41
C PRO A 367 27.07 22.13 4.34
N SER A 368 28.21 22.38 4.98
CA SER A 368 29.35 21.46 4.97
C SER A 368 29.01 20.10 5.57
N ASP A 369 28.20 20.08 6.63
CA ASP A 369 27.76 18.84 7.27
C ASP A 369 26.91 17.94 6.36
N LEU A 370 26.09 18.53 5.47
CA LEU A 370 25.34 17.80 4.47
C LEU A 370 26.28 17.17 3.43
N LEU A 371 27.29 17.90 2.96
CA LEU A 371 28.28 17.37 2.01
C LEU A 371 29.10 16.23 2.63
N ASP A 372 29.49 16.38 3.90
CA ASP A 372 30.19 15.34 4.64
C ASP A 372 29.31 14.09 4.84
N VAL A 373 28.00 14.26 5.04
CA VAL A 373 27.04 13.16 5.10
C VAL A 373 26.89 12.48 3.74
N CYS A 374 26.83 13.24 2.64
CA CYS A 374 26.85 12.68 1.28
C CYS A 374 28.10 11.83 1.03
N GLN A 375 29.27 12.31 1.46
CA GLN A 375 30.53 11.58 1.33
C GLN A 375 30.58 10.30 2.17
N TRP A 376 30.03 10.35 3.38
CA TRP A 376 29.82 9.14 4.19
C TRP A 376 28.88 8.15 3.49
N MET A 377 27.74 8.62 2.97
CA MET A 377 26.78 7.78 2.23
C MET A 377 27.42 7.13 1.01
N HIS A 378 28.19 7.88 0.21
CA HIS A 378 28.94 7.36 -0.94
C HIS A 378 29.93 6.27 -0.53
N SER A 379 30.69 6.48 0.53
CA SER A 379 31.64 5.47 1.05
C SER A 379 30.91 4.20 1.50
N ARG A 380 29.77 4.37 2.19
CA ARG A 380 28.94 3.24 2.63
C ARG A 380 28.36 2.45 1.47
N LEU A 381 27.82 3.14 0.45
CA LEU A 381 27.30 2.52 -0.76
C LEU A 381 28.38 1.72 -1.50
N ASN A 382 29.58 2.28 -1.65
CA ASN A 382 30.71 1.58 -2.27
C ASN A 382 31.04 0.26 -1.56
N VAL A 383 31.13 0.28 -0.23
CA VAL A 383 31.39 -0.94 0.55
C VAL A 383 30.29 -1.97 0.30
N VAL A 384 29.02 -1.57 0.39
CA VAL A 384 27.90 -2.50 0.23
C VAL A 384 27.79 -3.04 -1.20
N LEU A 385 27.94 -2.19 -2.22
CA LEU A 385 27.90 -2.62 -3.62
C LEU A 385 29.09 -3.52 -3.97
N SER A 386 30.29 -3.23 -3.45
CA SER A 386 31.46 -4.10 -3.61
C SER A 386 31.24 -5.46 -2.98
N GLU A 387 30.70 -5.52 -1.75
CA GLU A 387 30.33 -6.79 -1.09
C GLU A 387 29.24 -7.57 -1.84
N LEU A 388 28.31 -6.88 -2.49
CA LEU A 388 27.28 -7.52 -3.33
C LEU A 388 27.87 -8.06 -4.64
N LYS A 389 28.83 -7.34 -5.24
CA LYS A 389 29.51 -7.71 -6.49
C LYS A 389 30.51 -8.84 -6.31
N SER A 390 31.27 -8.87 -5.21
CA SER A 390 32.38 -9.81 -5.01
C SER A 390 31.93 -11.27 -4.94
N GLY A 391 30.62 -11.53 -4.82
CA GLY A 391 30.11 -12.88 -4.98
C GLY A 391 30.62 -13.86 -3.91
N ASP A 392 31.05 -13.36 -2.73
CA ASP A 392 31.18 -14.18 -1.49
C ASP A 392 29.81 -14.75 -1.01
N LEU A 393 28.80 -14.70 -1.87
CA LEU A 393 27.55 -15.42 -1.82
C LEU A 393 27.68 -16.62 -2.76
N PRO A 394 27.57 -17.87 -2.29
CA PRO A 394 27.71 -19.03 -3.16
C PRO A 394 26.76 -18.89 -4.36
N MET A 395 27.33 -19.11 -5.55
CA MET A 395 26.57 -19.26 -6.79
C MET A 395 25.39 -20.19 -6.52
N LEU A 396 24.24 -19.88 -7.11
CA LEU A 396 23.09 -20.77 -7.08
C LEU A 396 23.58 -22.17 -7.51
N PRO A 397 23.36 -23.23 -6.72
CA PRO A 397 23.63 -24.57 -7.19
C PRO A 397 22.88 -24.75 -8.50
N LEU A 398 23.57 -25.24 -9.54
CA LEU A 398 22.92 -25.71 -10.75
C LEU A 398 21.83 -26.69 -10.33
N LEU A 399 20.58 -26.42 -10.74
CA LEU A 399 19.42 -27.23 -10.43
C LEU A 399 19.70 -28.69 -10.84
N GLN A 400 20.03 -29.56 -9.89
CA GLN A 400 20.02 -31.00 -10.12
C GLN A 400 18.59 -31.48 -9.92
N ARG A 401 17.94 -31.81 -11.04
CA ARG A 401 16.59 -32.35 -11.09
C ARG A 401 16.57 -33.71 -10.37
N HIS A 402 15.87 -33.80 -9.25
CA HIS A 402 15.34 -35.10 -8.81
C HIS A 402 14.01 -35.33 -9.50
N GLN A 403 14.01 -36.32 -10.39
CA GLN A 403 12.85 -36.76 -11.12
C GLN A 403 11.99 -37.59 -10.16
N ARG A 404 10.84 -37.09 -9.74
CA ARG A 404 9.86 -37.85 -8.97
C ARG A 404 8.45 -37.69 -9.52
N ASP A 405 7.68 -38.78 -9.34
CA ASP A 405 6.38 -39.09 -9.92
C ASP A 405 5.29 -38.06 -9.63
N VAL A 406 4.46 -37.82 -10.65
CA VAL A 406 3.59 -36.65 -10.83
C VAL A 406 2.19 -36.83 -10.17
N ASP A 407 1.97 -37.88 -9.38
CA ASP A 407 0.60 -38.32 -9.05
C ASP A 407 0.10 -38.05 -7.62
N GLU A 408 0.92 -37.53 -6.69
CA GLU A 408 0.50 -37.35 -5.29
C GLU A 408 -0.50 -36.22 -5.03
N TRP A 409 -0.61 -35.21 -5.90
CA TRP A 409 -1.50 -34.07 -5.67
C TRP A 409 -2.98 -34.34 -6.04
N LYS A 410 -3.29 -35.50 -6.63
CA LYS A 410 -4.65 -35.89 -7.03
C LYS A 410 -5.55 -36.33 -5.86
N MET A 411 -5.02 -36.40 -4.64
CA MET A 411 -5.76 -36.84 -3.45
C MET A 411 -6.11 -35.65 -2.54
N ALA A 412 -7.01 -34.78 -2.99
CA ALA A 412 -7.72 -33.86 -2.10
C ALA A 412 -9.22 -34.17 -2.17
N PRO A 413 -9.91 -34.43 -1.04
CA PRO A 413 -11.33 -34.74 -1.06
C PRO A 413 -12.12 -33.50 -1.48
N ALA A 414 -13.10 -33.72 -2.36
CA ALA A 414 -14.10 -32.74 -2.74
C ALA A 414 -14.80 -32.18 -1.49
N MET A 415 -14.46 -30.94 -1.11
CA MET A 415 -15.21 -30.22 -0.09
C MET A 415 -16.32 -29.40 -0.75
N ALA A 416 -17.53 -29.70 -0.30
CA ALA A 416 -18.78 -29.12 -0.73
C ALA A 416 -18.81 -27.59 -0.57
N CYS A 417 -19.46 -27.01 -1.56
CA CYS A 417 -19.94 -25.65 -1.68
C CYS A 417 -20.74 -25.18 -0.44
N ASN A 418 -20.38 -24.03 0.17
CA ASN A 418 -21.36 -23.07 0.71
C ASN A 418 -20.76 -21.70 1.12
N ARG A 419 -21.36 -20.66 0.50
CA ARG A 419 -21.73 -19.31 1.00
C ARG A 419 -20.67 -18.31 1.51
N TYR A 420 -20.68 -17.16 0.83
CA TYR A 420 -20.22 -15.81 1.16
C TYR A 420 -19.62 -15.58 2.56
N GLY A 421 -18.33 -15.23 2.60
CA GLY A 421 -17.62 -14.87 3.82
C GLY A 421 -18.05 -13.50 4.40
N PRO A 422 -18.05 -13.34 5.73
CA PRO A 422 -18.53 -12.13 6.40
C PRO A 422 -17.51 -10.98 6.39
N GLY A 423 -18.04 -9.75 6.27
CA GLY A 423 -17.29 -8.50 6.28
C GLY A 423 -16.57 -8.21 7.60
N LEU A 424 -15.40 -7.56 7.48
CA LEU A 424 -14.58 -7.07 8.58
C LEU A 424 -15.33 -6.01 9.40
N HIS A 425 -15.50 -6.27 10.70
CA HIS A 425 -15.79 -5.24 11.70
C HIS A 425 -14.48 -4.59 12.18
N ILE A 426 -14.27 -3.32 11.85
CA ILE A 426 -13.22 -2.49 12.46
C ILE A 426 -13.79 -1.95 13.79
N ARG A 427 -13.34 -2.52 14.91
CA ARG A 427 -13.49 -1.90 16.24
C ARG A 427 -12.19 -1.17 16.60
N HIS A 428 -12.30 0.11 16.94
CA HIS A 428 -11.25 0.83 17.65
C HIS A 428 -11.25 0.39 19.12
N SER A 429 -10.23 -0.36 19.55
CA SER A 429 -9.87 -0.45 20.97
C SER A 429 -8.40 -0.03 21.13
N LYS A 430 -8.19 0.93 22.03
CA LYS A 430 -6.87 1.27 22.58
C LYS A 430 -6.42 0.11 23.46
N GLU A 431 -5.24 -0.47 23.20
CA GLU A 431 -4.17 -0.74 24.19
C GLU A 431 -3.13 -1.80 23.74
N THR A 432 -1.90 -1.50 24.16
CA THR A 432 -0.69 -2.30 24.40
C THR A 432 -0.05 -3.10 23.25
N VAL A 433 1.11 -2.60 22.81
CA VAL A 433 1.95 -3.15 21.73
C VAL A 433 2.85 -4.26 22.27
N HIS A 434 2.61 -5.50 21.84
CA HIS A 434 3.62 -6.55 21.84
C HIS A 434 4.13 -6.84 20.42
N GLN A 435 5.44 -7.01 20.35
CA GLN A 435 6.30 -7.16 19.19
C GLN A 435 5.88 -8.36 18.33
N THR A 436 5.62 -8.17 17.04
CA THR A 436 5.36 -9.27 16.09
C THR A 436 6.23 -9.11 14.85
N ARG A 437 6.93 -10.20 14.50
CA ARG A 437 7.70 -10.33 13.25
C ARG A 437 6.74 -10.40 12.07
N GLU A 438 7.00 -9.57 11.06
CA GLU A 438 6.31 -9.58 9.77
C GLU A 438 6.70 -10.83 8.98
N THR A 439 5.71 -11.46 8.36
CA THR A 439 5.88 -12.60 7.45
C THR A 439 5.06 -12.27 6.23
N SER A 440 5.72 -12.07 5.08
CA SER A 440 5.07 -11.76 3.81
C SER A 440 4.41 -13.03 3.26
N VAL A 441 3.13 -12.94 2.92
CA VAL A 441 2.37 -14.03 2.30
C VAL A 441 1.84 -13.51 0.97
N ALA A 442 2.32 -14.08 -0.14
CA ALA A 442 1.74 -13.83 -1.45
C ALA A 442 0.35 -14.47 -1.50
N ILE A 443 -0.68 -13.76 -1.93
CA ILE A 443 -2.01 -14.34 -2.20
C ILE A 443 -2.36 -14.07 -3.66
N ASN A 444 -2.98 -15.10 -4.25
CA ASN A 444 -3.40 -15.16 -5.63
C ASN A 444 -4.55 -14.17 -5.89
N VAL A 445 -4.29 -13.12 -6.68
CA VAL A 445 -5.33 -12.30 -7.32
C VAL A 445 -5.53 -12.90 -8.71
N PRO A 446 -6.77 -13.15 -9.19
CA PRO A 446 -7.00 -13.82 -10.47
C PRO A 446 -6.26 -13.13 -11.60
N ASN A 447 -5.48 -13.93 -12.34
CA ASN A 447 -4.54 -13.46 -13.34
C ASN A 447 -5.26 -13.25 -14.68
N ILE A 448 -6.04 -12.17 -14.77
CA ILE A 448 -6.82 -11.83 -15.98
C ILE A 448 -5.90 -11.60 -17.21
N ILE A 449 -4.62 -11.32 -17.01
CA ILE A 449 -3.63 -11.03 -18.06
C ILE A 449 -3.44 -12.22 -19.02
N GLN A 450 -3.56 -13.47 -18.56
CA GLN A 450 -3.41 -14.64 -19.44
C GLN A 450 -4.56 -14.80 -20.46
N ARG A 451 -5.72 -14.16 -20.25
CA ARG A 451 -6.86 -14.23 -21.20
C ARG A 451 -6.59 -13.50 -22.52
N MET A 452 -5.66 -12.53 -22.55
CA MET A 452 -5.42 -11.67 -23.72
C MET A 452 -4.50 -12.29 -24.80
N GLY A 453 -3.83 -13.42 -24.52
CA GLY A 453 -2.83 -14.02 -25.41
C GLY A 453 -3.32 -15.08 -26.41
N SER A 454 -4.62 -15.37 -26.48
CA SER A 454 -5.15 -16.53 -27.22
C SER A 454 -6.08 -16.20 -28.39
N GLY A 455 -6.26 -14.93 -28.74
CA GLY A 455 -7.06 -14.50 -29.89
C GLY A 455 -6.21 -14.27 -31.14
N GLY A 456 -5.89 -15.35 -31.85
CA GLY A 456 -5.27 -15.34 -33.18
C GLY A 456 -6.01 -16.32 -34.09
#